data_AF-A0A7R9JZN7-F1
#
_entry.id   AF-A0A7R9JZN7-F1
#
_cell.length_a   1.000
_cell.length_b   1.000
_cell.length_c   1.000
_cell.angle_alpha   90.00
_cell.angle_beta   90.00
_cell.angle_gamma   90.00
#
_symmetry.space_group_name_H-M   'P 1'
#
loop_
_entity.id
_entity.type
_entity.pdbx_description
1 polymer ?
#
loop_
_entity_poly.entity_id
_entity_poly.type
_entity_poly.pdbx_seq_one_letter_code
_entity_poly.pdbx_strand_id
1 'polypeptide(L)'
;MSSEENEESKPVIAKTPTDLQRLKLEKLMKNLDKIVPIPERPKEKNTPHVPDFVRNVMGSSAGAGSGEFHVYRHLRRKEYARQKFIQEKAEKDLLEEAYHKKLEENHQTAMERTAKKRRKRLKKKEKLKMNKLAGNTKINKNESCDKSSDSDQDSVKSDKNSANTSPT
;
A
#
# COMPACT_ATOMS: atom_id res chain seq x y z
N MET A 1 49.74 -6.49 -25.27
CA MET A 1 49.37 -5.07 -25.10
C MET A 1 47.93 -5.10 -24.60
N SER A 2 47.59 -4.99 -23.32
CA SER A 2 48.12 -4.19 -22.22
C SER A 2 47.86 -4.92 -20.89
N SER A 3 48.89 -5.00 -20.05
CA SER A 3 48.84 -5.56 -18.71
C SER A 3 48.15 -4.54 -17.78
N GLU A 4 46.96 -4.84 -17.28
CA GLU A 4 46.34 -4.02 -16.23
C GLU A 4 46.76 -4.56 -14.87
N GLU A 5 47.66 -3.82 -14.23
CA GLU A 5 48.14 -4.07 -12.88
C GLU A 5 46.97 -4.06 -11.89
N ASN A 6 46.79 -5.15 -11.16
CA ASN A 6 45.92 -5.21 -9.99
C ASN A 6 46.56 -4.40 -8.86
N GLU A 7 46.38 -3.07 -8.91
CA GLU A 7 46.66 -2.16 -7.80
C GLU A 7 45.76 -2.54 -6.62
N GLU A 8 46.33 -3.24 -5.63
CA GLU A 8 45.68 -3.55 -4.35
C GLU A 8 45.44 -2.25 -3.56
N SER A 9 44.33 -1.57 -3.87
CA SER A 9 43.91 -0.38 -3.16
C SER A 9 43.58 -0.72 -1.70
N LYS A 10 44.20 -0.02 -0.75
CA LYS A 10 43.99 -0.17 0.70
C LYS A 10 42.49 -0.15 1.06
N PRO A 11 42.04 -0.91 2.08
CA PRO A 11 40.63 -0.95 2.46
C PRO A 11 40.14 0.44 2.90
N VAL A 12 39.26 1.05 2.11
CA VAL A 12 38.65 2.34 2.42
C VAL A 12 37.41 2.11 3.29
N ILE A 13 37.45 2.60 4.53
CA ILE A 13 36.31 2.61 5.45
C ILE A 13 35.45 3.83 5.14
N ALA A 14 34.19 3.60 4.74
CA ALA A 14 33.25 4.68 4.51
C ALA A 14 32.84 5.37 5.82
N LYS A 15 32.91 6.70 5.86
CA LYS A 15 32.52 7.51 7.03
C LYS A 15 31.17 8.20 6.82
N THR A 16 30.83 8.53 5.57
CA THR A 16 29.56 9.16 5.20
C THR A 16 28.68 8.22 4.36
N PRO A 17 27.35 8.43 4.31
CA PRO A 17 26.46 7.67 3.42
C PRO A 17 26.82 7.85 1.95
N THR A 18 27.34 9.03 1.58
CA THR A 18 27.82 9.33 0.22
C THR A 18 29.03 8.47 -0.12
N ASP A 19 29.96 8.27 0.81
CA ASP A 19 31.12 7.39 0.60
C ASP A 19 30.68 5.94 0.36
N LEU A 20 29.66 5.45 1.08
CA LEU A 20 29.11 4.11 0.87
C LEU A 20 28.50 3.95 -0.53
N GLN A 21 27.78 4.97 -1.02
CA GLN A 21 27.22 4.97 -2.36
C GLN A 21 28.32 5.03 -3.41
N ARG A 22 29.34 5.89 -3.21
CA ARG A 22 30.51 5.99 -4.07
C ARG A 22 31.23 4.65 -4.22
N LEU A 23 31.51 3.96 -3.12
CA LEU A 23 32.16 2.64 -3.15
C LEU A 23 31.30 1.59 -3.90
N LYS A 24 29.97 1.63 -3.73
CA LYS A 24 29.05 0.75 -4.48
C LYS A 24 29.06 1.07 -5.97
N LEU A 25 29.06 2.35 -6.35
CA LEU A 25 29.14 2.80 -7.73
C LEU A 25 30.47 2.42 -8.37
N GLU A 26 31.60 2.69 -7.72
CA GLU A 26 32.92 2.27 -8.17
C GLU A 26 32.98 0.76 -8.41
N LYS A 27 32.38 -0.05 -7.53
CA LYS A 27 32.28 -1.51 -7.71
C LYS A 27 31.45 -1.92 -8.93
N LEU A 28 30.35 -1.21 -9.22
CA LEU A 28 29.50 -1.48 -10.39
C LEU A 28 30.17 -1.03 -11.69
N MET A 29 30.86 0.12 -11.66
CA MET A 29 31.54 0.69 -12.82
C MET A 29 32.80 -0.08 -13.23
N LYS A 30 33.42 -0.83 -12.31
CA LYS A 30 34.52 -1.76 -12.63
C LYS A 30 34.12 -2.84 -13.64
N ASN A 31 32.83 -3.20 -13.74
CA ASN A 31 32.34 -4.24 -14.64
C ASN A 31 31.04 -3.78 -15.33
N LEU A 32 31.15 -2.95 -16.37
CA LEU A 32 29.98 -2.38 -17.06
C LEU A 32 29.19 -3.42 -17.86
N ASP A 33 29.83 -4.47 -18.37
CA ASP A 33 29.18 -5.50 -19.19
C ASP A 33 28.35 -6.50 -18.36
N LYS A 34 28.55 -6.53 -17.03
CA LYS A 34 27.86 -7.46 -16.15
C LYS A 34 26.48 -6.92 -15.79
N ILE A 35 25.43 -7.63 -16.22
CA ILE A 35 24.05 -7.34 -15.83
C ILE A 35 23.93 -7.36 -14.30
N VAL A 36 23.44 -6.26 -13.73
CA VAL A 36 23.23 -6.12 -12.29
C VAL A 36 21.92 -6.82 -11.90
N PRO A 37 21.95 -7.83 -11.00
CA PRO A 37 20.72 -8.48 -10.55
C PRO A 37 19.96 -7.52 -9.62
N ILE A 38 18.84 -6.99 -10.09
CA ILE A 38 17.90 -6.26 -9.26
C ILE A 38 17.12 -7.28 -8.43
N PRO A 39 17.12 -7.18 -7.09
CA PRO A 39 16.40 -8.15 -6.27
C PRO A 39 14.90 -8.07 -6.55
N GLU A 40 14.30 -9.20 -6.88
CA GLU A 40 12.86 -9.33 -6.96
C GLU A 40 12.23 -9.14 -5.58
N ARG A 41 10.96 -8.70 -5.55
CA ARG A 41 10.20 -8.57 -4.31
C ARG A 41 10.14 -9.93 -3.59
N PRO A 42 10.29 -9.96 -2.26
CA PRO A 42 10.21 -11.21 -1.52
C PRO A 42 8.84 -11.84 -1.75
N LYS A 43 8.83 -13.11 -2.15
CA LYS A 43 7.59 -13.86 -2.36
C LYS A 43 6.88 -14.06 -1.03
N GLU A 44 5.57 -13.99 -1.05
CA GLU A 44 4.75 -14.28 0.11
C GLU A 44 4.99 -15.73 0.58
N LYS A 45 5.00 -15.92 1.90
CA LYS A 45 5.19 -17.25 2.48
C LYS A 45 3.96 -18.09 2.14
N ASN A 46 4.15 -19.15 1.37
CA ASN A 46 3.07 -20.09 1.05
C ASN A 46 3.06 -21.27 2.00
N THR A 47 1.90 -21.87 2.20
CA THR A 47 1.81 -23.17 2.89
C THR A 47 2.49 -24.24 2.04
N PRO A 48 3.22 -25.19 2.65
CA PRO A 48 3.90 -26.24 1.90
C PRO A 48 2.86 -27.08 1.16
N HIS A 49 3.12 -27.33 -0.13
CA HIS A 49 2.26 -28.19 -0.94
C HIS A 49 2.20 -29.61 -0.35
N VAL A 50 0.99 -30.13 -0.17
CA VAL A 50 0.76 -31.51 0.25
C VAL A 50 1.03 -32.44 -0.94
N PRO A 51 1.86 -33.48 -0.80
CA PRO A 51 2.11 -34.44 -1.89
C PRO A 51 0.85 -35.25 -2.22
N ASP A 52 0.60 -35.49 -3.51
CA ASP A 52 -0.60 -36.19 -3.99
C ASP A 52 -0.65 -37.66 -3.57
N PHE A 53 0.51 -38.34 -3.53
CA PHE A 53 0.60 -39.75 -3.19
C PHE A 53 1.59 -39.99 -2.06
N VAL A 54 1.10 -40.64 -1.00
CA VAL A 54 1.94 -41.18 0.06
C VAL A 54 2.22 -42.64 -0.27
N ARG A 55 3.49 -42.97 -0.55
CA ARG A 55 3.89 -44.32 -0.99
C ARG A 55 4.07 -45.31 0.17
N ASN A 56 4.32 -44.81 1.38
CA ASN A 56 4.71 -45.62 2.53
C ASN A 56 3.57 -45.78 3.54
N VAL A 57 2.35 -46.02 3.05
CA VAL A 57 1.18 -46.20 3.92
C VAL A 57 1.13 -47.65 4.38
N MET A 58 1.18 -47.86 5.70
CA MET A 58 1.00 -49.17 6.30
C MET A 58 -0.50 -49.54 6.32
N GLY A 59 -0.84 -50.84 6.25
CA GLY A 59 -2.22 -51.31 6.17
C GLY A 59 -3.11 -50.82 7.31
N SER A 60 -4.41 -50.64 7.05
CA SER A 60 -5.36 -50.02 7.98
C SER A 60 -5.54 -50.77 9.32
N SER A 61 -5.27 -52.07 9.33
CA SER A 61 -5.34 -52.92 10.54
C SER A 61 -3.97 -53.15 11.19
N ALA A 62 -2.90 -52.54 10.67
CA ALA A 62 -1.58 -52.67 11.26
C ALA A 62 -1.47 -51.88 12.57
N GLY A 63 -0.71 -52.41 13.53
CA GLY A 63 -0.48 -51.75 14.81
C GLY A 63 0.40 -50.49 14.71
N ALA A 64 0.49 -49.71 15.78
CA ALA A 64 1.34 -48.53 15.81
C ALA A 64 2.84 -48.90 15.73
N GLY A 65 3.52 -48.44 14.68
CA GLY A 65 4.96 -48.60 14.52
C GLY A 65 5.76 -47.58 15.34
N SER A 66 7.06 -47.82 15.51
CA SER A 66 7.96 -46.91 16.26
C SER A 66 8.11 -45.52 15.64
N GLY A 67 7.94 -45.41 14.32
CA GLY A 67 8.02 -44.14 13.58
C GLY A 67 6.72 -43.34 13.54
N GLU A 68 5.58 -43.93 13.91
CA GLU A 68 4.25 -43.32 13.74
C GLU A 68 4.08 -42.04 14.56
N PHE A 69 4.66 -42.01 15.77
CA PHE A 69 4.68 -40.81 16.61
C PHE A 69 5.33 -39.61 15.91
N HIS A 70 6.45 -39.83 15.22
CA HIS A 70 7.13 -38.76 14.52
C HIS A 70 6.37 -38.30 13.28
N VAL A 71 5.73 -39.23 12.56
CA VAL A 71 4.83 -38.89 11.45
C VAL A 71 3.72 -37.96 11.91
N TYR A 72 2.99 -38.33 12.97
CA TYR A 72 1.95 -37.49 13.57
C TYR A 72 2.49 -36.13 14.02
N ARG A 73 3.62 -36.08 14.73
CA ARG A 73 4.25 -34.83 15.18
C ARG A 73 4.57 -33.89 14.01
N HIS A 74 5.11 -34.40 12.91
CA HIS A 74 5.40 -33.61 11.72
C HIS A 74 4.14 -33.15 11.01
N LEU A 75 3.14 -34.04 10.87
CA LEU A 75 1.86 -33.72 10.25
C LEU A 75 1.10 -32.64 11.05
N ARG A 76 1.02 -32.78 12.37
CA ARG A 76 0.37 -31.80 13.25
C ARG A 76 1.04 -30.43 13.17
N ARG A 77 2.38 -30.38 13.14
CA ARG A 77 3.11 -29.11 12.99
C ARG A 77 2.81 -28.45 11.63
N LYS A 78 2.77 -29.24 10.55
CA LYS A 78 2.40 -28.74 9.22
C LYS A 78 0.97 -28.22 9.20
N GLU A 79 0.04 -28.94 9.81
CA GLU A 79 -1.38 -28.55 9.85
C GLU A 79 -1.60 -27.29 10.68
N TYR A 80 -0.94 -27.17 11.85
CA TYR A 80 -1.03 -25.94 12.65
C TYR A 80 -0.41 -24.74 11.94
N ALA A 81 0.72 -24.91 11.26
CA ALA A 81 1.28 -23.85 10.44
C ALA A 81 0.32 -23.45 9.29
N ARG A 82 -0.35 -24.42 8.67
CA ARG A 82 -1.35 -24.19 7.62
C ARG A 82 -2.57 -23.43 8.14
N GLN A 83 -3.15 -23.87 9.25
CA GLN A 83 -4.31 -23.23 9.89
C GLN A 83 -3.99 -21.80 10.32
N LYS A 84 -2.84 -21.60 10.98
CA LYS A 84 -2.36 -20.28 11.38
C LYS A 84 -2.20 -19.35 10.17
N PHE A 85 -1.59 -19.83 9.08
CA PHE A 85 -1.44 -19.04 7.86
C PHE A 85 -2.79 -18.62 7.26
N ILE A 86 -3.77 -19.54 7.23
CA ILE A 86 -5.11 -19.24 6.71
C ILE A 86 -5.81 -18.19 7.56
N GLN A 87 -5.73 -18.30 8.88
CA GLN A 87 -6.32 -17.34 9.81
C GLN A 87 -5.67 -15.95 9.65
N GLU A 88 -4.33 -15.88 9.70
CA GLU A 88 -3.59 -14.62 9.52
C GLU A 88 -3.86 -13.98 8.16
N LYS A 89 -4.00 -14.77 7.10
CA LYS A 89 -4.35 -14.26 5.77
C LYS A 89 -5.77 -13.70 5.75
N ALA A 90 -6.74 -14.45 6.26
CA ALA A 90 -8.13 -13.99 6.32
C ALA A 90 -8.27 -12.69 7.13
N GLU A 91 -7.59 -12.58 8.26
CA GLU A 91 -7.57 -11.35 9.07
C GLU A 91 -6.97 -10.16 8.30
N LYS A 92 -5.86 -10.37 7.59
CA LYS A 92 -5.24 -9.32 6.75
C LYS A 92 -6.15 -8.88 5.63
N ASP A 93 -6.74 -9.83 4.90
CA ASP A 93 -7.63 -9.56 3.77
C ASP A 93 -8.86 -8.73 4.24
N LEU A 94 -9.44 -9.07 5.40
CA LEU A 94 -10.55 -8.31 6.00
C LEU A 94 -10.13 -6.89 6.40
N LEU A 95 -8.95 -6.72 6.98
CA LEU A 95 -8.43 -5.40 7.38
C LEU A 95 -8.12 -4.54 6.15
N GLU A 96 -7.55 -5.14 5.10
CA GLU A 96 -7.26 -4.47 3.83
C GLU A 96 -8.54 -4.04 3.12
N GLU A 97 -9.54 -4.92 3.03
CA GLU A 97 -10.85 -4.57 2.46
C GLU A 97 -11.52 -3.42 3.23
N ALA A 98 -11.50 -3.46 4.56
CA ALA A 98 -12.04 -2.39 5.40
C ALA A 98 -11.28 -1.07 5.20
N TYR A 99 -9.95 -1.13 5.01
CA TYR A 99 -9.13 0.04 4.73
C TYR A 99 -9.46 0.65 3.35
N HIS A 100 -9.57 -0.18 2.32
CA HIS A 100 -9.92 0.28 0.97
C HIS A 100 -11.31 0.91 0.92
N LYS A 101 -12.31 0.29 1.55
CA LYS A 101 -13.66 0.88 1.65
C LYS A 101 -13.64 2.26 2.30
N LYS A 102 -12.93 2.42 3.42
CA LYS A 102 -12.78 3.73 4.08
C LYS A 102 -12.07 4.75 3.19
N LEU A 103 -11.05 4.34 2.44
CA LEU A 103 -10.34 5.23 1.52
C LEU A 103 -11.26 5.72 0.40
N GLU A 104 -12.05 4.81 -0.18
CA GLU A 104 -13.03 5.12 -1.23
C GLU A 104 -14.14 6.05 -0.73
N GLU A 105 -14.71 5.78 0.44
CA GLU A 105 -15.72 6.64 1.08
C GLU A 105 -15.19 8.05 1.33
N ASN A 106 -13.98 8.17 1.87
CA ASN A 106 -13.33 9.47 2.07
C ASN A 106 -13.08 10.21 0.75
N HIS A 107 -12.68 9.48 -0.28
CA HIS A 107 -12.46 10.04 -1.61
C HIS A 107 -13.78 10.53 -2.23
N GLN A 108 -14.85 9.73 -2.15
CA GLN A 108 -16.18 10.08 -2.66
C GLN A 108 -16.74 11.32 -1.94
N THR A 109 -16.72 11.33 -0.60
CA THR A 109 -17.20 12.48 0.18
C THR A 109 -16.40 13.77 -0.11
N ALA A 110 -15.07 13.67 -0.28
CA ALA A 110 -14.24 14.79 -0.70
C ALA A 110 -14.57 15.28 -2.13
N MET A 111 -14.83 14.35 -3.06
CA MET A 111 -15.25 14.65 -4.42
C MET A 111 -16.63 15.33 -4.46
N GLU A 112 -17.60 14.84 -3.70
CA GLU A 112 -18.94 15.42 -3.60
C GLU A 112 -18.90 16.85 -3.06
N ARG A 113 -18.15 17.08 -1.96
CA ARG A 113 -17.97 18.43 -1.40
C ARG A 113 -17.30 19.36 -2.41
N THR A 114 -16.28 18.87 -3.11
CA THR A 114 -15.56 19.63 -4.14
C THR A 114 -16.46 19.93 -5.35
N ALA A 115 -17.26 18.96 -5.81
CA ALA A 115 -18.19 19.08 -6.92
C ALA A 115 -19.32 20.08 -6.59
N LYS A 116 -19.90 20.01 -5.39
CA LYS A 116 -20.90 20.98 -4.92
C LYS A 116 -20.36 22.41 -4.93
N LYS A 117 -19.15 22.61 -4.38
CA LYS A 117 -18.47 23.93 -4.38
C LYS A 117 -18.10 24.39 -5.80
N ARG A 118 -17.61 23.49 -6.66
CA ARG A 118 -17.31 23.76 -8.07
C ARG A 118 -18.57 24.18 -8.83
N ARG A 119 -19.69 23.49 -8.64
CA ARG A 119 -21.00 23.82 -9.24
C ARG A 119 -21.50 25.20 -8.80
N LYS A 120 -21.41 25.55 -7.50
CA LYS A 120 -21.73 26.90 -7.00
C LYS A 120 -20.89 27.96 -7.74
N ARG A 121 -19.57 27.74 -7.88
CA ARG A 121 -18.65 28.66 -8.58
C ARG A 121 -18.93 28.79 -10.08
N LEU A 122 -19.21 27.69 -10.78
CA LEU A 122 -19.54 27.70 -12.21
C LEU A 122 -20.83 28.47 -12.49
N LYS A 123 -21.90 28.22 -11.73
CA LYS A 123 -23.15 28.99 -11.83
C LYS A 123 -22.92 30.49 -11.61
N LYS A 124 -22.08 30.86 -10.62
CA LYS A 124 -21.73 32.27 -10.39
C LYS A 124 -20.93 32.85 -11.57
N LYS A 125 -19.98 32.11 -12.13
CA LYS A 125 -19.21 32.52 -13.32
C LYS A 125 -20.11 32.69 -14.54
N GLU A 126 -21.05 31.80 -14.78
CA GLU A 126 -22.03 31.89 -15.86
C GLU A 126 -22.92 33.12 -15.71
N LYS A 127 -23.49 33.36 -14.52
CA LYS A 127 -24.27 34.58 -14.23
C LYS A 127 -23.45 35.86 -14.48
N LEU A 128 -22.20 35.91 -14.02
CA LEU A 128 -21.32 37.05 -14.28
C LEU A 128 -21.00 37.23 -15.76
N LYS A 129 -20.81 36.15 -16.52
CA LYS A 129 -20.63 36.22 -17.98
C LYS A 129 -21.89 36.76 -18.65
N MET A 130 -23.07 36.21 -18.33
CA MET A 130 -24.34 36.68 -18.89
C MET A 130 -24.59 38.16 -18.57
N ASN A 131 -24.32 38.59 -17.33
CA ASN A 131 -24.44 40.00 -16.96
C ASN A 131 -23.41 40.89 -17.66
N LYS A 132 -22.20 40.41 -17.97
CA LYS A 132 -21.21 41.16 -18.77
C LYS A 132 -21.63 41.26 -20.24
N LEU A 133 -22.15 40.19 -20.84
CA LEU A 133 -22.68 40.25 -22.21
C LEU A 133 -23.91 41.19 -22.30
N ALA A 134 -24.83 41.09 -21.33
CA ALA A 134 -25.98 41.99 -21.22
C ALA A 134 -25.58 43.43 -20.84
N GLY A 135 -24.49 43.60 -20.07
CA GLY A 135 -23.92 44.88 -19.68
C GLY A 135 -23.18 45.58 -20.83
N ASN A 136 -22.56 44.85 -21.75
CA ASN A 136 -22.02 45.43 -22.99
C ASN A 136 -23.13 45.92 -23.94
N THR A 137 -24.35 45.40 -23.80
CA THR A 137 -25.56 45.94 -24.44
C THR A 137 -26.25 47.03 -23.61
N LYS A 138 -25.85 47.21 -22.33
CA LYS A 138 -26.44 48.14 -21.36
C LYS A 138 -25.38 49.00 -20.64
N ILE A 139 -24.37 49.50 -21.36
CA ILE A 139 -23.61 50.69 -20.90
C ILE A 139 -24.54 51.88 -21.09
N ASN A 140 -25.61 51.92 -20.29
CA ASN A 140 -26.52 53.03 -20.08
C ASN A 140 -27.49 52.56 -18.98
N LYS A 141 -27.38 53.21 -17.81
CA LYS A 141 -28.26 53.10 -16.63
C LYS A 141 -27.94 51.99 -15.61
N ASN A 142 -27.03 52.40 -14.74
CA ASN A 142 -27.20 52.53 -13.28
C ASN A 142 -27.21 51.28 -12.38
N GLU A 143 -26.38 51.43 -11.34
CA GLU A 143 -25.96 50.51 -10.30
C GLU A 143 -27.04 50.26 -9.24
N SER A 144 -27.19 49.00 -8.81
CA SER A 144 -27.48 48.65 -7.41
C SER A 144 -27.00 47.22 -7.14
N CYS A 145 -26.18 47.04 -6.09
CA CYS A 145 -25.58 45.75 -5.75
C CYS A 145 -26.10 45.25 -4.39
N ASP A 146 -26.95 44.23 -4.45
CA ASP A 146 -27.59 43.62 -3.30
C ASP A 146 -26.71 42.47 -2.75
N LYS A 147 -26.40 42.53 -1.45
CA LYS A 147 -25.57 41.56 -0.73
C LYS A 147 -26.45 40.42 -0.22
N SER A 148 -26.47 39.29 -0.93
CA SER A 148 -27.08 38.05 -0.42
C SER A 148 -26.11 37.28 0.49
N SER A 149 -26.42 37.29 1.79
CA SER A 149 -25.92 36.41 2.84
C SER A 149 -26.22 34.92 2.51
N ASP A 150 -25.24 34.03 2.60
CA ASP A 150 -25.42 32.56 2.54
C ASP A 150 -24.62 31.95 3.71
N SER A 151 -25.33 31.71 4.83
CA SER A 151 -24.80 31.08 6.03
C SER A 151 -24.73 29.56 5.83
N ASP A 152 -23.55 29.02 5.53
CA ASP A 152 -23.29 27.57 5.53
C ASP A 152 -22.84 27.15 6.95
N GLN A 153 -23.74 26.56 7.76
CA GLN A 153 -23.36 25.80 8.97
C GLN A 153 -22.82 24.43 8.54
N ASP A 154 -21.54 24.17 8.82
CA ASP A 154 -20.88 22.87 8.59
C ASP A 154 -20.73 22.19 9.96
N SER A 155 -21.58 21.20 10.25
CA SER A 155 -21.51 20.40 11.45
C SER A 155 -20.39 19.36 11.32
N VAL A 156 -19.25 19.65 11.96
CA VAL A 156 -18.14 18.72 12.13
C VAL A 156 -18.56 17.66 13.15
N LYS A 157 -19.02 16.49 12.70
CA LYS A 157 -19.08 15.29 13.56
C LYS A 157 -17.65 14.81 13.80
N SER A 158 -17.12 15.15 14.96
CA SER A 158 -15.92 14.55 15.51
C SER A 158 -16.28 13.18 16.11
N ASP A 159 -15.95 12.10 15.41
CA ASP A 159 -16.01 10.75 15.98
C ASP A 159 -14.88 10.57 17.01
N LYS A 160 -15.20 10.84 18.28
CA LYS A 160 -14.43 10.34 19.42
C LYS A 160 -14.90 8.93 19.73
N ASN A 161 -14.31 7.92 19.10
CA ASN A 161 -14.41 6.55 19.62
C ASN A 161 -13.19 6.23 20.48
N SER A 162 -13.43 6.45 21.78
CA SER A 162 -12.86 5.79 22.94
C SER A 162 -11.95 4.59 22.64
N ALA A 163 -10.69 4.73 23.05
CA ALA A 163 -9.84 3.63 23.43
C ALA A 163 -10.51 2.89 24.59
N ASN A 164 -11.00 1.68 24.34
CA ASN A 164 -11.23 0.68 25.38
C ASN A 164 -10.06 -0.29 25.33
N THR A 165 -9.13 -0.08 26.26
CA THR A 165 -8.12 -1.02 26.68
C THR A 165 -8.80 -2.17 27.42
N SER A 166 -8.63 -3.41 26.98
CA SER A 166 -8.91 -4.60 27.80
C SER A 166 -7.60 -5.09 28.43
N PRO A 167 -7.58 -5.44 29.73
CA PRO A 167 -6.40 -5.95 30.40
C PRO A 167 -6.28 -7.47 30.20
N THR A 168 -5.12 -7.94 29.79
CA THR A 168 -4.43 -9.17 30.27
C THR A 168 -3.10 -9.31 29.58
#